data_AF-A0AAD8VVQ7-F1
#
_entry.id   AF-A0AAD8VVQ7-F1
#
_cell.length_a   1.000
_cell.length_b   1.000
_cell.length_c   1.000
_cell.angle_alpha   90.00
_cell.angle_beta   90.00
_cell.angle_gamma   90.00
#
_symmetry.space_group_name_H-M   'P 1'
#
loop_
_entity.id
_entity.type
_entity.pdbx_description
1 polymer ?
#
loop_
_entity_poly.entity_id
_entity_poly.type
_entity_poly.pdbx_seq_one_letter_code
_entity_poly.pdbx_strand_id
1 'polypeptide(L)'
;MAQICIRNVEGTSLCFIQLQFMPNKGNRLFVALDMALRKSFVSCVKLLIQGGANVSSASPGDNPLVKAAEKGLTEAIKCLLEAGTNANVLDMYGRLPIELAAEYGTREDVEILFPFTSPISTVANWSVDGIIGHVKMEIKQLEDGNFVKTRMSELKGQGDEAFKKHDYLKASVFYTQTGGSEDGQLRCQVVIKQEPLFLRMGDGKRAYEDATECAEIRPKWAKAHYRLGAAFMCMKDYNSAYQSLSRALELNPESEEVEKLFWEAMELRS
;
A
#
# COMPACT_ATOMS: atom_id res chain seq x y z
N MET A 1 -14.71 -26.85 -26.66
CA MET A 1 -14.49 -25.88 -25.57
C MET A 1 -13.42 -26.45 -24.64
N ALA A 2 -12.20 -25.91 -24.69
CA ALA A 2 -11.04 -26.52 -24.06
C ALA A 2 -11.10 -26.43 -22.52
N GLN A 3 -11.23 -27.60 -21.90
CA GLN A 3 -11.21 -27.80 -20.46
C GLN A 3 -9.74 -27.92 -20.04
N ILE A 4 -9.13 -26.80 -19.61
CA ILE A 4 -7.80 -26.84 -19.00
C ILE A 4 -7.97 -27.44 -17.60
N CYS A 5 -7.94 -28.77 -17.54
CA CYS A 5 -7.84 -29.53 -16.31
C CYS A 5 -6.42 -29.38 -15.74
N ILE A 6 -6.21 -28.41 -14.86
CA ILE A 6 -5.02 -28.39 -14.00
C ILE A 6 -5.26 -29.46 -12.92
N ARG A 7 -4.93 -30.72 -13.22
CA ARG A 7 -4.99 -31.82 -12.25
C ARG A 7 -3.82 -31.72 -11.28
N ASN A 8 -4.17 -31.32 -10.07
CA ASN A 8 -3.75 -31.85 -8.77
C ASN A 8 -2.26 -32.15 -8.54
N VAL A 9 -1.63 -31.32 -7.70
CA VAL A 9 -0.58 -31.76 -6.76
C VAL A 9 -0.96 -31.22 -5.37
N GLU A 10 -1.67 -32.06 -4.61
CA GLU A 10 -1.73 -32.15 -3.13
C GLU A 10 -2.07 -30.91 -2.27
N GLY A 11 -2.97 -30.02 -2.70
CA GLY A 11 -3.53 -28.99 -1.78
C GLY A 11 -4.52 -28.00 -2.38
N THR A 12 -4.88 -28.17 -3.64
CA THR A 12 -5.61 -27.21 -4.49
C THR A 12 -7.12 -27.16 -4.27
N SER A 13 -7.68 -28.03 -3.42
CA SER A 13 -9.13 -28.21 -3.29
C SER A 13 -9.88 -26.98 -2.75
N LEU A 14 -9.30 -26.20 -1.84
CA LEU A 14 -9.95 -25.00 -1.27
C LEU A 14 -9.93 -23.80 -2.25
N CYS A 15 -8.82 -23.62 -2.98
CA CYS A 15 -8.65 -22.48 -3.88
C CYS A 15 -9.52 -22.59 -5.13
N PHE A 16 -9.68 -23.80 -5.70
CA PHE A 16 -10.54 -24.00 -6.86
C PHE A 16 -12.02 -23.71 -6.56
N ILE A 17 -12.48 -24.00 -5.33
CA ILE A 17 -13.85 -23.73 -4.91
C ILE A 17 -14.10 -22.22 -4.86
N GLN A 18 -13.23 -21.44 -4.21
CA GLN A 18 -13.36 -19.96 -4.14
C GLN A 18 -13.27 -19.29 -5.52
N LEU A 19 -12.42 -19.79 -6.40
CA LEU A 19 -12.27 -19.25 -7.76
C LEU A 19 -13.50 -19.54 -8.64
N GLN A 20 -14.28 -20.60 -8.41
CA GLN A 20 -15.49 -20.89 -9.19
C GLN A 20 -16.62 -19.86 -8.99
N PHE A 21 -16.68 -19.20 -7.83
CA PHE A 21 -17.75 -18.26 -7.47
C PHE A 21 -17.58 -16.83 -8.01
N MET A 22 -16.42 -16.44 -8.57
CA MET A 22 -16.25 -15.06 -9.04
C MET A 22 -16.89 -14.80 -10.40
N PRO A 23 -17.58 -13.69 -10.64
CA PRO A 23 -18.39 -13.50 -11.85
C PRO A 23 -17.57 -13.40 -13.16
N ASN A 24 -16.30 -12.97 -13.12
CA ASN A 24 -15.47 -12.76 -14.32
C ASN A 24 -14.30 -13.74 -14.42
N LYS A 25 -14.21 -14.48 -15.53
CA LYS A 25 -13.11 -15.42 -15.84
C LYS A 25 -11.72 -14.75 -15.76
N GLY A 26 -11.60 -13.49 -16.18
CA GLY A 26 -10.34 -12.73 -16.11
C GLY A 26 -9.89 -12.48 -14.67
N ASN A 27 -10.81 -12.05 -13.80
CA ASN A 27 -10.49 -11.80 -12.37
C ASN A 27 -10.18 -13.10 -11.62
N ARG A 28 -10.84 -14.21 -11.94
CA ARG A 28 -10.50 -15.54 -11.39
C ARG A 28 -9.05 -15.91 -11.70
N LEU A 29 -8.66 -15.77 -12.96
CA LEU A 29 -7.32 -16.14 -13.40
C LEU A 29 -6.24 -15.22 -12.83
N PHE A 30 -6.55 -13.92 -12.63
CA PHE A 30 -5.66 -12.99 -11.94
C PHE A 30 -5.44 -13.38 -10.47
N VAL A 31 -6.51 -13.67 -9.72
CA VAL A 31 -6.40 -14.11 -8.31
C VAL A 31 -5.64 -15.44 -8.20
N ALA A 32 -5.87 -16.37 -9.14
CA ALA A 32 -5.12 -17.61 -9.21
C ALA A 32 -3.63 -17.37 -9.49
N LEU A 33 -3.30 -16.40 -10.36
CA LEU A 33 -1.93 -16.03 -10.72
C LEU A 33 -1.20 -15.40 -9.52
N ASP A 34 -1.82 -14.42 -8.86
CA ASP A 34 -1.28 -13.81 -7.63
C ASP A 34 -1.00 -14.87 -6.57
N MET A 35 -1.92 -15.80 -6.36
CA MET A 35 -1.73 -16.88 -5.40
C MET A 35 -0.60 -17.84 -5.79
N ALA A 36 -0.50 -18.20 -7.07
CA ALA A 36 0.60 -19.03 -7.59
C ALA A 36 1.96 -18.35 -7.37
N LEU A 37 2.06 -17.03 -7.58
CA LEU A 37 3.25 -16.23 -7.29
C LEU A 37 3.54 -16.17 -5.78
N ARG A 38 2.53 -15.95 -4.95
CA ARG A 38 2.68 -15.94 -3.47
C ARG A 38 3.23 -17.26 -2.94
N LYS A 39 2.78 -18.38 -3.50
CA LYS A 39 3.21 -19.74 -3.15
C LYS A 39 4.42 -20.25 -3.93
N SER A 40 4.98 -19.44 -4.83
CA SER A 40 6.13 -19.79 -5.67
C SER A 40 5.90 -21.02 -6.57
N PHE A 41 4.66 -21.26 -6.99
CA PHE A 41 4.28 -22.36 -7.89
C PHE A 41 4.47 -21.98 -9.36
N VAL A 42 5.74 -21.91 -9.80
CA VAL A 42 6.14 -21.48 -11.15
C VAL A 42 5.41 -22.25 -12.27
N SER A 43 5.25 -23.57 -12.12
CA SER A 43 4.52 -24.39 -13.11
C SER A 43 3.05 -23.94 -13.29
N CYS A 44 2.42 -23.46 -12.22
CA CYS A 44 1.06 -22.91 -12.28
C CYS A 44 1.05 -21.53 -12.93
N VAL A 45 2.04 -20.68 -12.66
CA VAL A 45 2.18 -19.34 -13.26
C VAL A 45 2.16 -19.45 -14.79
N LYS A 46 2.97 -20.34 -15.37
CA LYS A 46 3.02 -20.55 -16.82
C LYS A 46 1.68 -21.00 -17.40
N LEU A 47 1.02 -21.98 -16.78
CA LEU A 47 -0.29 -22.47 -17.23
C LEU A 47 -1.39 -21.40 -17.14
N LEU A 48 -1.36 -20.57 -16.10
CA LEU A 48 -2.34 -19.50 -15.90
C LEU A 48 -2.18 -18.38 -16.93
N ILE A 49 -0.95 -17.98 -17.21
CA ILE A 49 -0.63 -17.00 -18.27
C ILE A 49 -1.10 -17.53 -19.64
N GLN A 50 -0.77 -18.79 -19.98
CA GLN A 50 -1.24 -19.45 -21.21
C GLN A 50 -2.78 -19.56 -21.27
N GLY A 51 -3.43 -19.66 -20.10
CA GLY A 51 -4.89 -19.67 -19.96
C GLY A 51 -5.55 -18.29 -20.12
N GLY A 52 -4.77 -17.22 -20.34
CA GLY A 52 -5.25 -15.85 -20.49
C GLY A 52 -5.43 -15.11 -19.17
N ALA A 53 -4.66 -15.46 -18.12
CA ALA A 53 -4.60 -14.65 -16.91
C ALA A 53 -4.14 -13.23 -17.23
N ASN A 54 -4.80 -12.23 -16.62
CA ASN A 54 -4.31 -10.86 -16.69
C ASN A 54 -2.97 -10.78 -15.94
N VAL A 55 -1.94 -10.26 -16.60
CA VAL A 55 -0.58 -10.12 -16.04
C VAL A 55 -0.30 -8.70 -15.55
N SER A 56 -1.30 -7.82 -15.59
CA SER A 56 -1.24 -6.45 -15.10
C SER A 56 -2.24 -6.21 -13.97
N SER A 57 -1.85 -5.37 -13.00
CA SER A 57 -2.73 -4.88 -11.95
C SER A 57 -2.75 -3.36 -11.95
N ALA A 58 -3.89 -2.77 -11.59
CA ALA A 58 -4.01 -1.32 -11.38
C ALA A 58 -3.41 -0.88 -10.03
N SER A 59 -3.27 -1.81 -9.07
CA SER A 59 -2.68 -1.56 -7.76
C SER A 59 -1.17 -1.83 -7.79
N PRO A 60 -0.30 -0.87 -7.44
CA PRO A 60 1.16 -1.02 -7.45
C PRO A 60 1.67 -2.27 -6.71
N GLY A 61 1.11 -2.57 -5.54
CA GLY A 61 1.51 -3.73 -4.71
C GLY A 61 1.07 -5.11 -5.22
N ASP A 62 0.14 -5.16 -6.18
CA ASP A 62 -0.45 -6.41 -6.70
C ASP A 62 0.05 -6.73 -8.12
N ASN A 63 1.11 -6.08 -8.59
CA ASN A 63 1.62 -6.36 -9.92
C ASN A 63 2.36 -7.72 -9.94
N PRO A 64 1.97 -8.66 -10.83
CA PRO A 64 2.59 -9.98 -10.92
C PRO A 64 4.12 -9.95 -11.09
N LEU A 65 4.65 -9.00 -11.88
CA LEU A 65 6.08 -8.89 -12.14
C LEU A 65 6.86 -8.40 -10.91
N VAL A 66 6.29 -7.42 -10.18
CA VAL A 66 6.82 -6.96 -8.90
C VAL A 66 6.92 -8.13 -7.92
N LYS A 67 5.85 -8.93 -7.80
CA LYS A 67 5.82 -10.08 -6.88
C LYS A 67 6.81 -11.18 -7.27
N ALA A 68 6.98 -11.42 -8.57
CA ALA A 68 7.95 -12.40 -9.07
C ALA A 68 9.39 -11.96 -8.78
N ALA A 69 9.71 -10.68 -8.99
CA ALA A 69 11.02 -10.11 -8.70
C ALA A 69 11.34 -10.07 -7.20
N GLU A 70 10.39 -9.64 -6.37
CA GLU A 70 10.51 -9.67 -4.90
C GLU A 70 10.83 -11.07 -4.35
N LYS A 71 10.32 -12.12 -5.00
CA LYS A 71 10.53 -13.51 -4.60
C LYS A 71 11.68 -14.21 -5.31
N GLY A 72 12.39 -13.54 -6.22
CA GLY A 72 13.46 -14.16 -7.03
C GLY A 72 12.98 -15.32 -7.90
N LEU A 73 11.76 -15.24 -8.44
CA LEU A 73 11.17 -16.32 -9.26
C LEU A 73 11.58 -16.17 -10.73
N THR A 74 12.83 -16.46 -11.06
CA THR A 74 13.44 -16.28 -12.40
C THR A 74 12.56 -16.76 -13.55
N GLU A 75 12.06 -17.99 -13.48
CA GLU A 75 11.23 -18.56 -14.55
C GLU A 75 9.84 -17.89 -14.65
N ALA A 76 9.30 -17.40 -13.52
CA ALA A 76 8.06 -16.63 -13.53
C ALA A 76 8.28 -15.24 -14.15
N ILE A 77 9.43 -14.60 -13.86
CA ILE A 77 9.82 -13.31 -14.48
C ILE A 77 9.90 -13.47 -16.00
N LYS A 78 10.59 -14.52 -16.50
CA LYS A 78 10.64 -14.83 -17.94
C LYS A 78 9.25 -14.96 -18.54
N CYS A 79 8.39 -15.79 -17.94
CA CYS A 79 7.02 -16.02 -18.43
C CYS A 79 6.17 -14.74 -18.46
N LEU A 80 6.31 -13.85 -17.47
CA LEU A 80 5.57 -12.60 -17.38
C LEU A 80 6.05 -11.59 -18.44
N LEU A 81 7.37 -11.46 -18.64
CA LEU A 81 7.94 -10.61 -19.67
C LEU A 81 7.54 -11.08 -21.08
N GLU A 82 7.54 -12.39 -21.33
CA GLU A 82 7.03 -12.99 -22.58
C GLU A 82 5.55 -12.67 -22.82
N ALA A 83 4.76 -12.49 -21.75
CA ALA A 83 3.36 -12.09 -21.83
C ALA A 83 3.15 -10.58 -22.06
N GLY A 84 4.22 -9.79 -22.21
CA GLY A 84 4.16 -8.36 -22.51
C GLY A 84 3.85 -7.48 -21.30
N THR A 85 4.21 -7.91 -20.08
CA THR A 85 4.07 -7.04 -18.90
C THR A 85 4.95 -5.80 -19.01
N ASN A 86 4.45 -4.67 -18.52
CA ASN A 86 5.28 -3.48 -18.34
C ASN A 86 6.30 -3.71 -17.22
N ALA A 87 7.60 -3.66 -17.55
CA ALA A 87 8.68 -3.82 -16.57
C ALA A 87 8.95 -2.55 -15.74
N ASN A 88 8.34 -1.41 -16.10
CA ASN A 88 8.51 -0.12 -15.42
C ASN A 88 7.40 0.16 -14.39
N VAL A 89 6.85 -0.90 -13.81
CA VAL A 89 5.79 -0.83 -12.79
C VAL A 89 6.41 -0.67 -11.42
N LEU A 90 5.85 0.20 -10.58
CA LEU A 90 6.39 0.46 -9.26
C LEU A 90 5.69 -0.41 -8.21
N ASP A 91 6.43 -0.85 -7.20
CA ASP A 91 5.88 -1.44 -5.98
C ASP A 91 5.25 -0.35 -5.06
N MET A 92 4.75 -0.75 -3.89
CA MET A 92 4.15 0.17 -2.93
C MET A 92 5.16 1.17 -2.30
N TYR A 93 6.46 0.93 -2.47
CA TYR A 93 7.56 1.76 -1.98
C TYR A 93 8.19 2.59 -3.10
N GLY A 94 7.69 2.49 -4.33
CA GLY A 94 8.22 3.21 -5.49
C GLY A 94 9.43 2.54 -6.14
N ARG A 95 9.72 1.26 -5.85
CA ARG A 95 10.82 0.49 -6.45
C ARG A 95 10.35 -0.24 -7.71
N LEU A 96 11.26 -0.39 -8.66
CA LEU A 96 11.07 -1.16 -9.88
C LEU A 96 11.34 -2.66 -9.67
N PRO A 97 10.81 -3.55 -10.53
CA PRO A 97 11.09 -4.97 -10.44
C PRO A 97 12.58 -5.28 -10.56
N ILE A 98 13.35 -4.49 -11.33
CA ILE A 98 14.80 -4.68 -11.46
C ILE A 98 15.56 -4.36 -10.16
N GLU A 99 15.07 -3.40 -9.37
CA GLU A 99 15.65 -3.05 -8.06
C GLU A 99 15.34 -4.16 -7.04
N LEU A 100 14.11 -4.68 -7.06
CA LEU A 100 13.71 -5.83 -6.24
C LEU A 100 14.50 -7.08 -6.59
N ALA A 101 14.76 -7.33 -7.88
CA ALA A 101 15.59 -8.43 -8.34
C ALA A 101 17.05 -8.29 -7.86
N ALA A 102 17.57 -7.05 -7.81
CA ALA A 102 18.90 -6.78 -7.30
C ALA A 102 19.01 -6.94 -5.77
N GLU A 103 17.91 -6.74 -5.04
CA GLU A 103 17.83 -6.88 -3.57
C GLU A 103 17.57 -8.32 -3.11
N TYR A 104 16.54 -8.97 -3.66
CA TYR A 104 16.04 -10.26 -3.19
C TYR A 104 16.30 -11.42 -4.16
N GLY A 105 16.52 -11.11 -5.43
CA GLY A 105 16.68 -12.08 -6.51
C GLY A 105 18.14 -12.44 -6.79
N THR A 106 18.35 -12.92 -8.02
CA THR A 106 19.65 -13.31 -8.54
C THR A 106 20.17 -12.29 -9.54
N ARG A 107 21.48 -12.33 -9.84
CA ARG A 107 22.04 -11.57 -10.96
C ARG A 107 21.33 -11.87 -12.28
N GLU A 108 20.94 -13.15 -12.49
CA GLU A 108 20.21 -13.57 -13.68
C GLU A 108 18.88 -12.81 -13.80
N ASP A 109 18.17 -12.60 -12.70
CA ASP A 109 16.90 -11.85 -12.71
C ASP A 109 17.10 -10.39 -13.14
N VAL A 110 18.19 -9.76 -12.69
CA VAL A 110 18.56 -8.40 -13.10
C VAL A 110 18.92 -8.37 -14.58
N GLU A 111 19.68 -9.35 -15.07
CA GLU A 111 20.06 -9.47 -16.49
C GLU A 111 18.84 -9.67 -17.39
N ILE A 112 17.85 -10.45 -16.94
CA ILE A 112 16.58 -10.67 -17.64
C ILE A 112 15.74 -9.39 -17.71
N LEU A 113 15.68 -8.62 -16.61
CA LEU A 113 14.86 -7.41 -16.53
C LEU A 113 15.50 -6.19 -17.18
N PHE A 114 16.84 -6.15 -17.26
CA PHE A 114 17.61 -5.03 -17.79
C PHE A 114 17.15 -4.54 -19.18
N PRO A 115 16.98 -5.39 -20.20
CA PRO A 115 16.56 -4.92 -21.53
C PRO A 115 15.13 -4.38 -21.59
N PHE A 116 14.29 -4.66 -20.59
CA PHE A 116 12.90 -4.20 -20.54
C PHE A 116 12.70 -2.95 -19.67
N THR A 117 13.74 -2.53 -18.94
CA THR A 117 13.62 -1.48 -17.92
C THR A 117 14.27 -0.18 -18.39
N SER A 118 13.60 0.93 -18.14
CA SER A 118 14.12 2.26 -18.45
C SER A 118 15.16 2.68 -17.41
N PRO A 119 16.18 3.47 -17.79
CA PRO A 119 17.18 3.96 -16.85
C PRO A 119 16.57 4.68 -15.66
N ILE A 120 17.04 4.32 -14.46
CA ILE A 120 16.63 4.93 -13.21
C ILE A 120 17.53 6.13 -12.96
N SER A 121 16.94 7.30 -12.71
CA SER A 121 17.68 8.56 -12.56
C SER A 121 18.65 8.58 -11.37
N THR A 122 18.40 7.77 -10.35
CA THR A 122 19.26 7.64 -9.16
C THR A 122 20.49 6.76 -9.40
N VAL A 123 20.45 5.90 -10.43
CA VAL A 123 21.53 4.96 -10.76
C VAL A 123 22.47 5.62 -11.78
N ALA A 124 23.58 6.18 -11.30
CA ALA A 124 24.55 6.86 -12.16
C ALA A 124 25.24 5.93 -13.18
N ASN A 125 25.51 4.68 -12.81
CA ASN A 125 26.06 3.65 -13.69
C ASN A 125 24.94 2.70 -14.13
N TRP A 126 24.33 2.96 -15.29
CA TRP A 126 23.27 2.11 -15.83
C TRP A 126 23.82 0.83 -16.48
N SER A 127 24.23 -0.11 -15.63
CA SER A 127 24.65 -1.46 -15.99
C SER A 127 24.13 -2.44 -14.93
N VAL A 128 24.12 -3.74 -15.23
CA VAL A 128 23.73 -4.79 -14.26
C VAL A 128 24.53 -4.64 -12.96
N ASP A 129 25.85 -4.46 -13.07
CA ASP A 129 26.72 -4.25 -11.91
C ASP A 129 26.45 -2.92 -11.20
N GLY A 130 26.16 -1.85 -11.93
CA GLY A 130 25.84 -0.55 -11.35
C GLY A 130 24.52 -0.55 -10.58
N ILE A 131 23.49 -1.23 -11.09
CA ILE A 131 22.19 -1.40 -10.42
C ILE A 131 22.36 -2.23 -9.15
N ILE A 132 22.99 -3.41 -9.25
CA ILE A 132 23.27 -4.27 -8.09
C ILE A 132 24.10 -3.54 -7.05
N GLY A 133 25.12 -2.78 -7.49
CA GLY A 133 25.95 -1.97 -6.61
C GLY A 133 25.17 -0.87 -5.90
N HIS A 134 24.31 -0.14 -6.63
CA HIS A 134 23.46 0.92 -6.07
C HIS A 134 22.54 0.38 -4.98
N VAL A 135 21.77 -0.68 -5.28
CA VAL A 135 20.84 -1.29 -4.33
C VAL A 135 21.58 -1.82 -3.09
N LYS A 136 22.72 -2.50 -3.27
CA LYS A 136 23.56 -2.94 -2.15
C LYS A 136 24.09 -1.79 -1.29
N MET A 137 24.44 -0.66 -1.91
CA MET A 137 24.86 0.53 -1.19
C MET A 137 23.70 1.12 -0.37
N GLU A 138 22.50 1.20 -0.93
CA GLU A 138 21.31 1.66 -0.21
C GLU A 138 20.97 0.75 0.97
N ILE A 139 20.99 -0.58 0.78
CA ILE A 139 20.78 -1.55 1.87
C ILE A 139 21.84 -1.37 2.96
N LYS A 140 23.12 -1.25 2.59
CA LYS A 140 24.21 -1.04 3.55
C LYS A 140 24.08 0.29 4.31
N GLN A 141 23.58 1.33 3.66
CA GLN A 141 23.26 2.59 4.32
C GLN A 141 22.11 2.41 5.34
N LEU A 142 21.12 1.55 5.05
CA LEU A 142 20.04 1.22 5.98
C LEU A 142 20.49 0.36 7.18
N GLU A 143 21.60 -0.38 7.06
CA GLU A 143 22.22 -1.10 8.19
C GLU A 143 22.98 -0.18 9.16
N ASP A 144 23.38 1.01 8.70
CA ASP A 144 24.01 2.03 9.55
C ASP A 144 22.94 2.83 10.30
N GLY A 145 22.76 2.53 11.59
CA GLY A 145 21.80 3.21 12.45
C GLY A 145 21.98 4.73 12.52
N ASN A 146 23.19 5.27 12.28
CA ASN A 146 23.40 6.72 12.18
C ASN A 146 22.86 7.28 10.86
N PHE A 147 23.01 6.56 9.75
CA PHE A 147 22.44 6.97 8.47
C PHE A 147 20.91 6.94 8.51
N VAL A 148 20.31 5.87 9.05
CA VAL A 148 18.85 5.76 9.22
C VAL A 148 18.34 6.92 10.07
N LYS A 149 19.02 7.25 11.17
CA LYS A 149 18.65 8.39 12.03
C LYS A 149 18.75 9.73 11.29
N THR A 150 19.82 9.96 10.52
CA THR A 150 19.99 11.17 9.71
C THR A 150 18.92 11.28 8.63
N ARG A 151 18.63 10.19 7.91
CA ARG A 151 17.63 10.15 6.86
C ARG A 151 16.21 10.36 7.40
N MET A 152 15.88 9.76 8.55
CA MET A 152 14.62 10.01 9.25
C MET A 152 14.50 11.49 9.64
N SER A 153 15.59 12.11 10.14
CA SER A 153 15.58 13.53 10.47
C SER A 153 15.39 14.45 9.25
N GLU A 154 15.94 14.06 8.10
CA GLU A 154 15.79 14.78 6.85
C GLU A 154 14.37 14.69 6.29
N LEU A 155 13.81 13.47 6.21
CA LEU A 155 12.41 13.25 5.78
C LEU A 155 11.43 13.98 6.70
N LYS A 156 11.69 14.00 8.00
CA LYS A 156 10.92 14.80 8.96
C LYS A 156 11.01 16.29 8.64
N GLY A 157 12.21 16.81 8.36
CA GLY A 157 12.39 18.20 7.93
C GLY A 157 11.63 18.55 6.64
N GLN A 158 11.64 17.64 5.65
CA GLN A 158 10.89 17.80 4.40
C GLN A 158 9.37 17.77 4.62
N GLY A 159 8.90 16.88 5.51
CA GLY A 159 7.50 16.84 5.96
C GLY A 159 7.06 18.13 6.65
N ASP A 160 7.90 18.66 7.57
CA ASP A 160 7.66 19.91 8.28
C ASP A 160 7.60 21.11 7.32
N GLU A 161 8.48 21.15 6.32
CA GLU A 161 8.50 22.19 5.30
C GLU A 161 7.26 22.14 4.41
N ALA A 162 6.89 20.96 3.91
CA ALA A 162 5.68 20.76 3.13
C ALA A 162 4.42 21.15 3.92
N PHE A 163 4.39 20.82 5.22
CA PHE A 163 3.30 21.19 6.12
C PHE A 163 3.17 22.71 6.32
N LYS A 164 4.31 23.42 6.46
CA LYS A 164 4.34 24.89 6.50
C LYS A 164 3.84 25.52 5.19
N LYS A 165 4.10 24.87 4.06
CA LYS A 165 3.63 25.28 2.73
C LYS A 165 2.17 24.91 2.43
N HIS A 166 1.46 24.33 3.39
CA HIS A 166 0.09 23.81 3.22
C HIS A 166 -0.03 22.67 2.18
N ASP A 167 1.08 22.06 1.78
CA ASP A 167 1.10 20.88 0.89
C ASP A 167 0.98 19.61 1.73
N TYR A 168 -0.25 19.35 2.19
CA TYR A 168 -0.52 18.29 3.15
C TYR A 168 -0.34 16.89 2.55
N LEU A 169 -0.61 16.70 1.26
CA LEU A 169 -0.41 15.42 0.59
C LEU A 169 1.08 15.06 0.56
N LYS A 170 1.92 16.03 0.19
CA LYS A 170 3.37 15.84 0.19
C LYS A 170 3.93 15.65 1.61
N ALA A 171 3.43 16.40 2.59
CA ALA A 171 3.81 16.21 3.99
C ALA A 171 3.45 14.79 4.49
N SER A 172 2.28 14.27 4.12
CA SER A 172 1.81 12.93 4.52
C SER A 172 2.73 11.83 3.99
N VAL A 173 3.15 11.94 2.72
CA VAL A 173 4.09 10.99 2.11
C VAL A 173 5.41 10.96 2.88
N PHE A 174 5.99 12.11 3.19
CA PHE A 174 7.26 12.18 3.91
C PHE A 174 7.18 11.60 5.33
N TYR A 175 6.11 11.87 6.08
CA TYR A 175 5.92 11.28 7.42
C TYR A 175 5.62 9.78 7.40
N THR A 176 4.97 9.29 6.33
CA THR A 176 4.70 7.85 6.20
C THR A 176 5.99 7.07 5.94
N GLN A 177 6.98 7.70 5.31
CA GLN A 177 8.29 7.13 5.04
C GLN A 177 9.21 7.02 6.29
N THR A 178 8.85 7.60 7.46
CA THR A 178 9.72 7.58 8.66
C THR A 178 9.42 6.45 9.67
N GLY A 179 8.25 5.81 9.61
CA GLY A 179 7.97 4.50 10.26
C GLY A 179 8.09 4.37 11.80
N GLY A 180 8.38 5.44 12.56
CA GLY A 180 8.62 5.38 14.02
C GLY A 180 7.41 5.72 14.90
N SER A 181 7.33 5.14 16.10
CA SER A 181 6.22 5.34 17.06
C SER A 181 6.06 6.76 17.63
N GLU A 182 7.11 7.61 17.59
CA GLU A 182 6.99 9.04 17.90
C GLU A 182 6.36 9.85 16.75
N ASP A 183 6.44 9.35 15.51
CA ASP A 183 6.01 10.04 14.29
C ASP A 183 4.50 9.91 14.02
N GLY A 184 3.83 8.96 14.67
CA GLY A 184 2.38 8.83 14.64
C GLY A 184 1.69 10.14 15.06
N GLN A 185 2.28 10.92 15.96
CA GLN A 185 1.74 12.22 16.39
C GLN A 185 1.78 13.30 15.30
N LEU A 186 2.81 13.29 14.43
CA LEU A 186 2.95 14.21 13.31
C LEU A 186 2.11 13.76 12.11
N ARG A 187 2.07 12.44 11.85
CA ARG A 187 1.18 11.85 10.85
C ARG A 187 -0.29 12.16 11.13
N CYS A 188 -0.71 12.03 12.39
CA CYS A 188 -2.03 12.49 12.84
C CYS A 188 -2.24 13.97 12.45
N GLN A 189 -1.29 14.86 12.78
CA GLN A 189 -1.37 16.30 12.48
C GLN A 189 -1.57 16.64 10.99
N VAL A 190 -0.99 15.87 10.09
CA VAL A 190 -1.13 16.09 8.65
C VAL A 190 -2.47 15.56 8.12
N VAL A 191 -2.80 14.32 8.45
CA VAL A 191 -4.06 13.67 8.08
C VAL A 191 -5.26 14.53 8.50
N ILE A 192 -5.17 15.12 9.69
CA ILE A 192 -6.15 16.06 10.24
C ILE A 192 -6.38 17.29 9.35
N LYS A 193 -5.34 17.79 8.69
CA LYS A 193 -5.48 18.99 7.84
C LYS A 193 -6.07 18.65 6.47
N GLN A 194 -6.06 17.37 6.08
CA GLN A 194 -6.71 16.88 4.86
C GLN A 194 -8.17 16.48 5.07
N GLU A 195 -8.54 16.02 6.26
CA GLU A 195 -9.90 15.56 6.57
C GLU A 195 -11.03 16.56 6.25
N PRO A 196 -10.92 17.89 6.49
CA PRO A 196 -11.94 18.85 6.09
C PRO A 196 -12.19 18.88 4.57
N LEU A 197 -11.20 18.50 3.77
CA LEU A 197 -11.33 18.34 2.32
C LEU A 197 -12.12 17.08 1.99
N PHE A 198 -11.82 15.94 2.63
CA PHE A 198 -12.50 14.66 2.37
C PHE A 198 -13.97 14.67 2.82
N LEU A 199 -14.26 15.25 3.99
CA LEU A 199 -15.63 15.45 4.47
C LEU A 199 -16.40 16.39 3.52
N ARG A 200 -15.77 17.43 2.97
CA ARG A 200 -16.37 18.31 1.93
C ARG A 200 -16.60 17.62 0.59
N MET A 201 -15.76 16.64 0.25
CA MET A 201 -15.92 15.83 -0.96
C MET A 201 -16.90 14.65 -0.77
N GLY A 202 -17.42 14.44 0.44
CA GLY A 202 -18.35 13.34 0.75
C GLY A 202 -17.68 11.96 0.82
N ASP A 203 -16.35 11.88 0.82
CA ASP A 203 -15.60 10.63 0.92
C ASP A 203 -15.38 10.24 2.38
N GLY A 204 -16.49 9.89 3.06
CA GLY A 204 -16.49 9.53 4.48
C GLY A 204 -15.66 8.29 4.81
N LYS A 205 -15.42 7.41 3.83
CA LYS A 205 -14.65 6.17 4.03
C LYS A 205 -13.16 6.44 4.22
N ARG A 206 -12.56 7.32 3.42
CA ARG A 206 -11.16 7.72 3.60
C ARG A 206 -10.97 8.49 4.90
N ALA A 207 -11.89 9.42 5.21
CA ALA A 207 -11.88 10.14 6.48
C ALA A 207 -11.97 9.18 7.69
N TYR A 208 -12.72 8.08 7.56
CA TYR A 208 -12.81 7.04 8.59
C TYR A 208 -11.50 6.26 8.78
N GLU A 209 -10.88 5.78 7.70
CA GLU A 209 -9.62 5.03 7.75
C GLU A 209 -8.52 5.88 8.44
N ASP A 210 -8.43 7.15 8.02
CA ASP A 210 -7.52 8.16 8.55
C ASP A 210 -7.76 8.49 10.03
N ALA A 211 -9.02 8.70 10.43
CA ALA A 211 -9.37 9.04 11.81
C ALA A 211 -9.20 7.84 12.76
N THR A 212 -9.43 6.63 12.26
CA THR A 212 -9.25 5.38 13.03
C THR A 212 -7.78 5.18 13.37
N GLU A 213 -6.88 5.33 12.39
CA GLU A 213 -5.43 5.26 12.62
C GLU A 213 -4.99 6.30 13.67
N CYS A 214 -5.52 7.52 13.60
CA CYS A 214 -5.22 8.56 14.59
C CYS A 214 -5.70 8.21 16.01
N ALA A 215 -6.88 7.61 16.14
CA ALA A 215 -7.46 7.21 17.41
C ALA A 215 -6.70 6.02 18.04
N GLU A 216 -6.19 5.10 17.22
CA GLU A 216 -5.35 3.99 17.64
C GLU A 216 -3.98 4.46 18.15
N ILE A 217 -3.34 5.39 17.42
CA ILE A 217 -2.05 5.96 17.81
C ILE A 217 -2.19 6.85 19.06
N ARG A 218 -3.28 7.62 19.19
CA ARG A 218 -3.51 8.53 20.32
C ARG A 218 -4.90 8.35 20.95
N PRO A 219 -5.11 7.29 21.76
CA PRO A 219 -6.43 6.98 22.32
C PRO A 219 -7.01 8.04 23.27
N LYS A 220 -6.16 8.89 23.86
CA LYS A 220 -6.55 9.97 24.78
C LYS A 220 -6.72 11.33 24.09
N TRP A 221 -6.64 11.37 22.76
CA TRP A 221 -6.68 12.63 22.03
C TRP A 221 -8.11 12.91 21.52
N ALA A 222 -8.84 13.78 22.24
CA ALA A 222 -10.26 14.08 22.01
C ALA A 222 -10.62 14.39 20.54
N LYS A 223 -9.73 15.12 19.84
CA LYS A 223 -9.96 15.55 18.46
C LYS A 223 -9.91 14.39 17.45
N ALA A 224 -9.18 13.30 17.71
CA ALA A 224 -9.25 12.09 16.87
C ALA A 224 -10.65 11.45 16.94
N HIS A 225 -11.18 11.31 18.15
CA HIS A 225 -12.50 10.72 18.38
C HIS A 225 -13.63 11.58 17.80
N TYR A 226 -13.50 12.91 17.88
CA TYR A 226 -14.45 13.82 17.22
C TYR A 226 -14.52 13.60 15.71
N ARG A 227 -13.35 13.47 15.08
CA ARG A 227 -13.16 13.29 13.64
C ARG A 227 -13.64 11.94 13.15
N LEU A 228 -13.36 10.90 13.93
CA LEU A 228 -13.92 9.57 13.71
C LEU A 228 -15.47 9.62 13.75
N GLY A 229 -16.03 10.37 14.72
CA GLY A 229 -17.45 10.65 14.80
C GLY A 229 -18.00 11.38 13.57
N ALA A 230 -17.30 12.41 13.08
CA ALA A 230 -17.68 13.15 11.87
C ALA A 230 -17.62 12.28 10.60
N ALA A 231 -16.63 11.39 10.48
CA ALA A 231 -16.55 10.44 9.39
C ALA A 231 -17.75 9.46 9.40
N PHE A 232 -18.12 8.95 10.58
CA PHE A 232 -19.32 8.13 10.74
C PHE A 232 -20.63 8.88 10.41
N MET A 233 -20.73 10.16 10.78
CA MET A 233 -21.86 11.02 10.37
C MET A 233 -21.98 11.12 8.85
N CYS A 234 -20.86 11.30 8.14
CA CYS A 234 -20.84 11.30 6.67
C CYS A 234 -21.24 9.94 6.07
N MET A 235 -20.86 8.83 6.71
CA MET A 235 -21.25 7.47 6.30
C MET A 235 -22.67 7.10 6.73
N LYS A 236 -23.37 7.97 7.47
CA LYS A 236 -24.71 7.75 8.05
C LYS A 236 -24.77 6.59 9.05
N ASP A 237 -23.65 6.23 9.65
CA ASP A 237 -23.61 5.31 10.79
C ASP A 237 -23.69 6.12 12.09
N TYR A 238 -24.91 6.52 12.43
CA TYR A 238 -25.17 7.42 13.56
C TYR A 238 -24.88 6.76 14.92
N ASN A 239 -24.94 5.43 15.00
CA ASN A 239 -24.63 4.70 16.24
C ASN A 239 -23.14 4.72 16.55
N SER A 240 -22.30 4.46 15.55
CA SER A 240 -20.85 4.54 15.71
C SER A 240 -20.40 5.99 15.90
N ALA A 241 -21.03 6.94 15.18
CA ALA A 241 -20.79 8.37 15.37
C ALA A 241 -21.02 8.81 16.81
N TYR A 242 -22.16 8.41 17.40
CA TYR A 242 -22.52 8.71 18.78
C TYR A 242 -21.45 8.20 19.77
N GLN A 243 -20.97 6.97 19.61
CA GLN A 243 -19.96 6.39 20.51
C GLN A 243 -18.64 7.15 20.44
N SER A 244 -18.16 7.45 19.23
CA SER A 244 -16.92 8.21 19.04
C SER A 244 -17.04 9.65 19.57
N LEU A 245 -18.17 10.32 19.35
CA LEU A 245 -18.41 11.68 19.86
C LEU A 245 -18.58 11.72 21.38
N SER A 246 -19.21 10.71 21.98
CA SER A 246 -19.26 10.54 23.44
C SER A 246 -17.85 10.45 24.02
N ARG A 247 -16.99 9.62 23.40
CA ARG A 247 -15.60 9.49 23.82
C ARG A 247 -14.81 10.79 23.65
N ALA A 248 -15.10 11.57 22.62
CA ALA A 248 -14.50 12.88 22.40
C ALA A 248 -14.89 13.88 23.51
N LEU A 249 -16.16 13.92 23.92
CA LEU A 249 -16.66 14.76 25.00
C LEU A 249 -16.12 14.34 26.37
N GLU A 250 -15.97 13.04 26.63
CA GLU A 250 -15.30 12.55 27.86
C GLU A 250 -13.87 13.08 27.99
N LEU A 251 -13.16 13.20 26.87
CA LEU A 251 -11.77 13.65 26.83
C LEU A 251 -11.65 15.18 26.76
N ASN A 252 -12.64 15.89 26.23
CA ASN A 252 -12.70 17.34 26.19
C ASN A 252 -14.16 17.86 26.28
N PRO A 253 -14.69 18.03 27.50
CA PRO A 253 -16.10 18.38 27.71
C PRO A 253 -16.48 19.80 27.26
N GLU A 254 -15.51 20.71 27.13
CA GLU A 254 -15.75 22.13 26.83
C GLU A 254 -15.91 22.43 25.34
N SER A 255 -15.87 21.39 24.49
CA SER A 255 -15.86 21.57 23.03
C SER A 255 -17.26 21.70 22.44
N GLU A 256 -17.75 22.94 22.29
CA GLU A 256 -19.07 23.25 21.70
C GLU A 256 -19.29 22.58 20.32
N GLU A 257 -18.25 22.51 19.48
CA GLU A 257 -18.31 21.86 18.16
C GLU A 257 -18.62 20.35 18.25
N VAL A 258 -18.03 19.66 19.23
CA VAL A 258 -18.21 18.22 19.46
C VAL A 258 -19.59 17.97 20.04
N GLU A 259 -20.01 18.81 20.99
CA GLU A 259 -21.32 18.72 21.62
C GLU A 259 -22.45 18.88 20.61
N LYS A 260 -22.34 19.88 19.71
CA LYS A 260 -23.32 20.08 18.64
C LYS A 260 -23.47 18.85 17.76
N LEU A 261 -22.35 18.29 17.29
CA LEU A 261 -22.36 17.13 16.40
C LEU A 261 -22.84 15.86 17.13
N PHE A 262 -22.56 15.74 18.43
CA PHE A 262 -23.03 14.66 19.29
C PHE A 262 -24.55 14.63 19.39
N TRP A 263 -25.19 15.78 19.62
CA TRP A 263 -26.65 15.87 19.67
C TRP A 263 -27.29 15.58 18.31
N GLU A 264 -26.69 16.07 17.23
CA GLU A 264 -27.14 15.75 15.87
C GLU A 264 -27.08 14.23 15.59
N ALA A 265 -26.00 13.56 16.00
CA ALA A 265 -25.90 12.10 15.90
C ALA A 265 -26.96 11.38 16.76
N MET A 266 -27.29 11.92 17.94
CA MET A 266 -28.30 11.36 18.83
C MET A 266 -29.72 11.45 18.24
N GLU A 267 -30.06 12.57 17.61
CA GLU A 267 -31.35 12.74 16.94
C GLU A 267 -31.48 11.80 15.73
N LEU A 268 -30.43 11.68 14.92
CA LEU A 268 -30.44 10.88 13.69
C LEU A 268 -30.35 9.37 13.93
N ARG A 269 -29.95 8.92 15.12
CA ARG A 269 -29.96 7.48 15.47
C ARG A 269 -31.35 6.98 15.89
N SER A 270 -32.29 7.88 16.16
CA SER A 270 -33.67 7.56 16.59
C SER A 270 -34.54 7.11 15.43
#